data_AF-A0A840L6C0-F1
#
_entry.id   AF-A0A840L6C0-F1
#
_cell.length_a   1.000
_cell.length_b   1.000
_cell.length_c   1.000
_cell.angle_alpha   90.00
_cell.angle_beta   90.00
_cell.angle_gamma   90.00
#
_symmetry.space_group_name_H-M   'P 1'
#
loop_
_entity.id
_entity.type
_entity.pdbx_description
1 polymer ?
#
loop_
_entity_poly.entity_id
_entity_poly.type
_entity_poly.pdbx_seq_one_letter_code
_entity_poly.pdbx_strand_id
1 'polypeptide(L)' 'MDLSNTALVNNAGSSAAGSVQASAQIFVLRKAMDLQAQGALELLNSVPPPPALASSGTLGTRLNVYA' A
#
# COMPACT_ATOMS: atom_id res chain seq x y z
N MET A 1 7.69 2.02 -10.78
CA MET A 1 7.78 0.92 -9.80
C MET A 1 7.14 -0.38 -10.31
N ASP A 2 6.17 -0.33 -11.22
CA ASP A 2 5.53 -1.54 -11.79
C ASP A 2 6.51 -2.48 -12.54
N LEU A 3 7.39 -1.91 -13.38
CA LEU A 3 8.40 -2.63 -14.16
C LEU A 3 9.36 -3.51 -13.34
N SER A 4 9.70 -3.10 -12.11
CA SER A 4 10.59 -3.87 -11.24
C SER A 4 9.90 -5.11 -10.66
N ASN A 5 8.59 -5.01 -10.38
CA ASN A 5 7.83 -6.14 -9.86
C ASN A 5 7.64 -7.21 -10.96
N THR A 6 7.35 -6.79 -12.19
CA THR A 6 7.28 -7.70 -13.35
C THR A 6 8.61 -8.39 -13.63
N ALA A 7 9.73 -7.66 -13.55
CA ALA A 7 11.07 -8.23 -13.75
C ALA A 7 11.44 -9.23 -12.64
N LEU A 8 11.09 -8.96 -11.39
CA LEU A 8 11.32 -9.87 -10.26
C LEU A 8 10.50 -11.15 -10.38
N VAL A 9 9.22 -11.04 -10.74
CA VAL A 9 8.32 -12.20 -10.93
C VAL A 9 8.81 -13.07 -12.09
N ASN A 10 9.22 -12.47 -13.21
CA ASN A 10 9.77 -13.20 -14.34
C ASN A 10 11.08 -13.93 -13.97
N ASN A 11 11.98 -13.26 -13.23
CA ASN A 11 13.25 -13.85 -12.81
C ASN A 11 13.07 -15.01 -11.82
N ALA A 12 12.12 -14.86 -10.87
CA ALA A 12 11.74 -15.91 -9.93
C ALA A 12 11.14 -17.13 -10.63
N GLY A 13 10.37 -16.93 -11.71
CA GLY A 13 9.82 -18.01 -12.53
C GLY A 13 10.84 -18.74 -13.41
N SER A 14 11.95 -18.09 -13.76
CA SER A 14 13.01 -18.68 -14.60
C SER A 14 14.16 -19.35 -13.82
N SER A 15 14.17 -19.27 -12.49
CA SER A 15 15.21 -19.88 -11.66
C SER A 15 14.93 -21.37 -11.41
N ALA A 16 15.97 -22.20 -11.55
CA ALA A 16 15.87 -23.65 -11.32
C ALA A 16 15.34 -23.95 -9.90
N ALA A 17 14.21 -24.66 -9.83
CA ALA A 17 13.57 -25.06 -8.59
C ALA A 17 14.53 -25.87 -7.70
N GLY A 18 14.63 -25.50 -6.42
CA GLY A 18 15.51 -26.16 -5.44
C GLY A 18 16.89 -25.55 -5.24
N SER A 19 17.23 -24.47 -5.94
CA SER A 19 18.47 -23.71 -5.70
C SER A 19 18.32 -22.64 -4.62
N VAL A 20 19.42 -22.30 -3.93
CA VAL A 20 19.47 -21.18 -2.96
C VAL A 20 19.15 -19.85 -3.63
N GLN A 21 19.47 -19.71 -4.92
CA GLN A 21 19.16 -18.54 -5.72
C GLN A 21 17.65 -18.37 -5.89
N ALA A 22 16.91 -19.45 -6.16
CA ALA A 22 15.45 -19.41 -6.25
C ALA A 22 14.80 -19.02 -4.90
N SER A 23 15.29 -19.57 -3.78
CA SER A 23 14.76 -19.21 -2.46
C SER A 23 15.06 -17.75 -2.09
N ALA A 24 16.26 -17.25 -2.41
CA ALA A 24 16.62 -15.85 -2.21
C ALA A 24 15.74 -14.91 -3.04
N GLN A 25 15.46 -15.23 -4.30
CA GLN A 25 14.58 -14.43 -5.15
C GLN A 25 13.14 -14.37 -4.62
N ILE A 26 12.60 -15.50 -4.15
CA ILE A 26 11.29 -15.53 -3.49
C ILE A 26 11.31 -14.70 -2.21
N PHE A 27 12.39 -14.76 -1.43
CA PHE A 27 12.53 -13.98 -0.20
C PHE A 27 12.56 -12.47 -0.47
N VAL A 28 13.27 -12.04 -1.51
CA VAL A 28 13.29 -10.64 -1.97
C VAL A 28 11.90 -10.20 -2.43
N LEU A 29 11.20 -11.04 -3.20
CA LEU A 29 9.82 -10.74 -3.63
C LEU A 29 8.89 -10.56 -2.42
N ARG A 30 8.96 -11.47 -1.42
CA ARG A 30 8.18 -11.33 -0.18
C ARG A 30 8.52 -10.04 0.55
N LYS A 31 9.81 -9.73 0.69
CA LYS A 31 10.24 -8.49 1.34
C LYS A 31 9.75 -7.24 0.61
N ALA A 32 9.75 -7.25 -0.72
CA ALA A 32 9.22 -6.15 -1.53
C ALA A 32 7.71 -5.98 -1.30
N MET A 33 6.95 -7.08 -1.26
CA MET A 33 5.52 -7.04 -0.91
C MET A 33 5.27 -6.53 0.51
N ASP A 34 6.07 -6.95 1.49
CA ASP A 34 5.95 -6.46 2.88
C ASP A 34 6.21 -4.96 2.98
N LEU A 35 7.22 -4.44 2.26
CA LEU A 35 7.50 -3.00 2.20
C LEU A 35 6.36 -2.23 1.53
N GLN A 36 5.78 -2.78 0.46
CA GLN A 36 4.62 -2.17 -0.19
C GLN A 36 3.41 -2.12 0.75
N ALA A 37 3.17 -3.19 1.52
CA ALA A 37 2.09 -3.24 2.51
C ALA A 37 2.30 -2.21 3.64
N GLN A 38 3.54 -2.05 4.11
CA GLN A 38 3.88 -1.04 5.12
C GLN A 38 3.63 0.38 4.60
N GLY A 39 4.06 0.70 3.37
CA GLY A 39 3.76 2.00 2.76
C GLY A 39 2.27 2.23 2.56
N ALA A 40 1.50 1.20 2.21
CA ALA A 40 0.05 1.30 2.11
C ALA A 40 -0.62 1.58 3.47
N LEU A 41 -0.12 0.99 4.56
CA LEU A 41 -0.58 1.29 5.92
C LEU A 41 -0.24 2.70 6.36
N GLU A 42 0.94 3.21 6.01
CA GLU A 42 1.31 4.61 6.28
C GLU A 42 0.39 5.58 5.55
N LEU A 43 0.06 5.31 4.28
CA LEU A 43 -0.92 6.10 3.54
C LEU A 43 -2.30 6.05 4.21
N LEU A 44 -2.75 4.88 4.67
CA LEU A 44 -4.02 4.75 5.38
C LEU A 44 -4.01 5.54 6.71
N ASN A 45 -2.91 5.50 7.45
CA ASN A 45 -2.75 6.26 8.69
C ASN A 45 -2.58 7.77 8.44
N SER A 46 -2.14 8.17 7.25
CA SER A 46 -2.02 9.57 6.86
C SER A 46 -3.36 10.24 6.56
N VAL A 47 -4.46 9.47 6.49
CA VAL A 47 -5.80 10.02 6.27
C VAL A 47 -6.17 10.90 7.47
N PRO A 48 -6.36 12.22 7.27
CA PRO A 48 -6.73 13.12 8.35
C PRO A 48 -8.09 12.70 8.94
N PRO A 49 -8.31 12.88 10.25
CA PRO A 49 -9.62 12.67 10.83
C PRO A 49 -10.65 13.58 10.14
N PRO A 50 -11.88 13.10 9.89
CA PRO A 50 -12.90 13.90 9.26
C PRO A 50 -13.16 15.16 10.09
N PRO A 51 -13.34 16.33 9.45
CA PRO A 51 -13.58 17.58 10.16
C PRO A 51 -14.86 17.47 11.01
N ALA A 52 -14.82 18.04 12.22
CA ALA A 52 -15.98 18.04 13.11
C ALA A 52 -17.14 18.79 12.45
N LEU A 53 -18.33 18.18 12.48
CA LEU A 53 -19.56 18.80 11.99
C LEU A 53 -19.85 20.06 12.80
N ALA A 54 -20.22 21.14 12.11
CA ALA A 54 -20.64 22.38 12.76
C ALA A 54 -21.98 22.16 13.48
N SER A 55 -21.94 21.92 14.79
CA SER A 55 -23.11 21.63 15.64
C SER A 55 -23.87 22.87 16.11
N SER A 56 -23.40 24.08 15.77
CA SER A 56 -24.00 25.35 16.19
C SER A 56 -24.12 26.34 15.04
N GLY A 57 -25.24 27.08 14.98
CA GLY A 57 -25.51 28.13 13.99
C GLY A 57 -26.37 27.68 12.80
N THR A 58 -27.10 28.62 12.19
CA THR A 58 -28.14 28.35 11.16
C THR A 58 -27.58 27.88 9.80
N LEU A 59 -26.29 28.19 9.52
CA LEU A 59 -25.63 27.87 8.25
C LEU A 59 -24.79 26.58 8.34
N GLY A 60 -24.05 26.39 9.43
CA GLY A 60 -23.13 25.24 9.60
C GLY A 60 -23.82 23.89 9.79
N THR A 61 -25.03 23.87 10.37
CA THR A 61 -25.83 22.62 10.53
C THR A 61 -26.53 22.18 9.25
N ARG A 62 -26.69 23.05 8.26
CA ARG A 62 -27.45 22.77 7.03
C ARG A 62 -26.58 22.51 5.80
N LEU A 63 -25.30 22.85 5.88
CA LEU A 63 -24.32 22.67 4.79
C LEU A 63 -23.25 21.70 5.26
N ASN A 64 -23.47 20.41 5.02
CA ASN A 64 -22.42 19.41 5.13
C ASN A 64 -21.68 19.35 3.79
N VAL A 65 -20.58 20.12 3.67
CA VAL A 65 -19.78 20.19 2.42
C VAL A 65 -18.86 18.97 2.24
N TYR A 66 -18.91 18.01 3.18
CA TYR A 66 -18.10 16.78 3.17
C TYR A 66 -18.95 15.49 3.16
N ALA A 67 -20.27 15.56 2.91
CA ALA A 67 -21.12 14.39 2.72
C ALA A 67 -21.12 13.90 1.27
#